data_AF-W8YT40-F1
#
_entry.id   AF-W8YT40-F1
#
_cell.length_a   1.000
_cell.length_b   1.000
_cell.length_c   1.000
_cell.angle_alpha   90.00
_cell.angle_beta   90.00
_cell.angle_gamma   90.00
#
_symmetry.space_group_name_H-M   'P 1'
#
loop_
_entity.id
_entity.type
_entity.pdbx_description
1 polymer ?
#
loop_
_entity_poly.entity_id
_entity_poly.type
_entity_poly.pdbx_seq_one_letter_code
_entity_poly.pdbx_strand_id
1 'polypeptide(L)'
;MQIGMVFGGMTYAIGRGLKSAVEESMNFEQQMANVKAVSGSTGEEMKKLSELAVNMGETTKYSSVQAGQGIEELIKAGVSLTDIINGGLEGALNLATAGELELGEAAEIASTALNAFKADHLSVADAANILSGAANASATDVRELKYGLSASSAVAAGAGMTFKDTATTLAVFAQNGLTYSPVATRFAT
;
A
#
# COMPACT_ATOMS: atom_id res chain seq x y z
N MET A 1 43.62 36.36 7.32
CA MET A 1 43.13 35.04 6.85
C MET A 1 41.69 34.84 7.36
N GLN A 2 40.65 35.20 6.61
CA GLN A 2 39.26 34.88 7.02
C GLN A 2 38.24 34.77 5.88
N ILE A 3 38.63 34.97 4.61
CA ILE A 3 37.72 34.92 3.46
C ILE A 3 37.51 33.48 2.92
N GLY A 4 38.37 32.52 3.29
CA GLY A 4 38.31 31.13 2.80
C GLY A 4 37.28 30.21 3.46
N MET A 5 36.74 30.56 4.64
CA MET A 5 35.84 29.65 5.39
C MET A 5 34.36 29.78 4.99
N VAL A 6 33.93 30.93 4.45
CA VAL A 6 32.53 31.14 4.04
C VAL A 6 32.25 30.47 2.69
N PHE A 7 33.20 30.51 1.75
CA PHE A 7 33.08 29.79 0.48
C PHE A 7 33.26 28.27 0.63
N GLY A 8 34.13 27.82 1.53
CA GLY A 8 34.31 26.39 1.83
C GLY A 8 33.10 25.74 2.50
N GLY A 9 32.39 26.46 3.38
CA GLY A 9 31.15 25.96 4.01
C GLY A 9 29.96 25.90 3.06
N MET A 10 29.86 26.85 2.13
CA MET A 10 28.78 26.90 1.15
C MET A 10 28.96 25.86 0.04
N THR A 11 30.20 25.60 -0.41
CA THR A 11 30.49 24.50 -1.35
C THR A 11 30.32 23.12 -0.70
N TYR A 12 30.59 22.97 0.59
CA TYR A 12 30.34 21.71 1.32
C TYR A 12 28.85 21.43 1.53
N ALA A 13 28.05 22.46 1.84
CA ALA A 13 26.60 22.34 1.99
C ALA A 13 25.92 22.05 0.65
N ILE A 14 26.32 22.74 -0.42
CA ILE A 14 25.85 22.49 -1.78
C ILE A 14 26.29 21.10 -2.27
N GLY A 15 27.52 20.68 -1.98
CA GLY A 15 28.04 19.36 -2.33
C GLY A 15 27.34 18.20 -1.62
N ARG A 16 26.92 18.38 -0.35
CA ARG A 16 26.10 17.39 0.36
C ARG A 16 24.65 17.36 -0.12
N GLY A 17 24.04 18.51 -0.37
CA GLY A 17 22.69 18.58 -0.92
C GLY A 17 22.57 17.97 -2.31
N LEU A 18 23.55 18.23 -3.18
CA LEU A 18 23.65 17.60 -4.50
C LEU A 18 23.87 16.10 -4.42
N LYS A 19 24.73 15.63 -3.50
CA LYS A 19 24.98 14.19 -3.31
C LYS A 19 23.70 13.46 -2.87
N SER A 20 22.94 14.02 -1.93
CA SER A 20 21.70 13.41 -1.46
C SER A 20 20.60 13.39 -2.53
N ALA A 21 20.46 14.45 -3.33
CA ALA A 21 19.51 14.47 -4.44
C ALA A 21 19.86 13.45 -5.54
N VAL A 22 21.15 13.25 -5.82
CA VAL A 22 21.62 12.23 -6.77
C VAL A 22 21.37 10.82 -6.23
N GLU A 23 21.68 10.56 -4.96
CA GLU A 23 21.41 9.25 -4.32
C GLU A 23 19.92 8.92 -4.31
N GLU A 24 19.06 9.90 -4.02
CA GLU A 24 17.60 9.72 -4.02
C GLU A 24 17.05 9.46 -5.44
N SER A 25 17.57 10.17 -6.44
CA SER A 25 17.23 9.93 -7.85
C SER A 25 17.66 8.53 -8.31
N MET A 26 18.86 8.10 -7.93
CA MET A 26 19.35 6.74 -8.23
C MET A 26 18.51 5.66 -7.55
N ASN A 27 18.14 5.86 -6.28
CA ASN A 27 17.27 4.94 -5.55
C ASN A 27 15.87 4.87 -6.18
N PHE A 28 15.34 6.01 -6.63
CA PHE A 28 14.07 6.05 -7.34
C PHE A 28 14.14 5.31 -8.68
N GLU A 29 15.16 5.57 -9.50
CA GLU A 29 15.37 4.86 -10.77
C GLU A 29 15.50 3.35 -10.56
N GLN A 30 16.27 2.92 -9.55
CA GLN A 30 16.41 1.51 -9.19
C GLN A 30 15.08 0.91 -8.76
N GLN A 31 14.28 1.63 -7.97
CA GLN A 31 12.95 1.18 -7.55
C GLN A 31 12.01 1.04 -8.76
N MET A 32 11.99 2.01 -9.67
CA MET A 32 11.18 1.93 -10.89
C MET A 32 11.67 0.82 -11.84
N ALA A 33 12.96 0.50 -11.83
CA ALA A 33 13.48 -0.67 -12.54
C ALA A 33 12.95 -1.99 -11.94
N ASN A 34 12.85 -2.10 -10.62
CA ASN A 34 12.22 -3.24 -9.95
C ASN A 34 10.73 -3.34 -10.33
N VAL A 35 10.01 -2.21 -10.26
CA VAL A 35 8.61 -2.13 -10.70
C VAL A 35 8.46 -2.63 -12.14
N LYS A 36 9.31 -2.16 -13.06
CA LYS A 36 9.31 -2.62 -14.46
C LYS A 36 9.55 -4.13 -14.60
N ALA A 37 10.46 -4.68 -13.78
CA ALA A 37 10.78 -6.09 -13.80
C ALA A 37 9.62 -6.98 -13.33
N VAL A 38 8.85 -6.53 -12.33
CA VAL A 38 7.67 -7.27 -11.83
C VAL A 38 6.40 -6.99 -12.63
N SER A 39 6.28 -5.82 -13.26
CA SER A 39 5.09 -5.38 -13.98
C SER A 39 5.00 -5.88 -15.41
N GLY A 40 6.15 -6.07 -16.08
CA GLY A 40 6.20 -6.25 -17.53
C GLY A 40 5.68 -5.05 -18.34
N SER A 41 5.54 -3.88 -17.72
CA SER A 41 4.90 -2.70 -18.30
C SER A 41 5.67 -2.12 -19.49
N THR A 42 4.94 -1.53 -20.44
CA THR A 42 5.50 -0.80 -21.57
C THR A 42 6.14 0.53 -21.13
N GLY A 43 6.90 1.18 -22.03
CA GLY A 43 7.56 2.45 -21.72
C GLY A 43 6.59 3.58 -21.34
N GLU A 44 5.39 3.61 -21.94
CA GLU A 44 4.36 4.61 -21.63
C GLU A 44 3.70 4.36 -20.27
N GLU A 45 3.36 3.12 -19.95
CA GLU A 45 2.82 2.74 -18.63
C GLU A 45 3.85 3.02 -17.53
N MET A 46 5.12 2.71 -17.80
CA MET A 46 6.20 2.98 -16.86
C MET A 46 6.35 4.47 -16.58
N LYS A 47 6.19 5.32 -17.61
CA LYS A 47 6.20 6.77 -17.43
C LYS A 47 5.05 7.23 -16.51
N LYS A 48 3.84 6.71 -16.71
CA LYS A 48 2.69 7.01 -15.85
C LYS A 48 2.90 6.55 -14.40
N LEU A 49 3.46 5.35 -14.20
CA LEU A 49 3.77 4.83 -12.87
C LEU A 49 4.85 5.67 -12.17
N SER A 50 5.88 6.10 -12.91
CA SER A 50 6.90 7.00 -12.35
C SER A 50 6.33 8.35 -11.98
N GLU A 51 5.52 8.97 -12.85
CA GLU A 51 4.85 10.24 -12.56
C GLU A 51 3.92 10.12 -11.35
N LEU A 52 3.18 9.00 -11.25
CA LEU A 52 2.32 8.71 -10.11
C LEU A 52 3.14 8.56 -8.81
N ALA A 53 4.26 7.83 -8.84
CA ALA A 53 5.11 7.66 -7.67
C ALA A 53 5.71 8.99 -7.19
N VAL A 54 6.14 9.85 -8.12
CA VAL A 54 6.61 11.21 -7.79
C VAL A 54 5.48 12.05 -7.20
N ASN A 55 4.30 12.04 -7.82
CA ASN A 55 3.15 12.80 -7.33
C ASN A 55 2.73 12.36 -5.92
N MET A 56 2.67 11.04 -5.67
CA MET A 56 2.39 10.52 -4.32
C MET A 56 3.51 10.85 -3.34
N GLY A 57 4.76 10.90 -3.81
CA GLY A 57 5.91 11.37 -3.04
C GLY A 57 5.80 12.81 -2.56
N GLU A 58 5.13 13.66 -3.34
CA GLU A 58 4.91 15.07 -3.04
C GLU A 58 3.63 15.33 -2.23
N THR A 59 2.59 14.54 -2.46
CA THR A 59 1.24 14.77 -1.89
C THR A 59 0.95 13.96 -0.64
N THR A 60 1.72 12.89 -0.38
CA THR A 60 1.56 12.03 0.80
C THR A 60 2.76 12.15 1.75
N LYS A 61 2.71 11.46 2.89
CA LYS A 61 3.83 11.39 3.84
C LYS A 61 5.00 10.50 3.35
N TYR A 62 4.80 9.75 2.27
CA TYR A 62 5.75 8.79 1.74
C TYR A 62 6.69 9.46 0.74
N SER A 63 7.94 9.02 0.65
CA SER A 63 8.84 9.47 -0.42
C SER A 63 8.48 8.84 -1.77
N SER A 64 8.95 9.41 -2.88
CA SER A 64 8.74 8.83 -4.22
C SER A 64 9.27 7.40 -4.33
N VAL A 65 10.35 7.08 -3.60
CA VAL A 65 10.89 5.71 -3.50
C VAL A 65 9.90 4.79 -2.76
N GLN A 66 9.33 5.24 -1.64
CA GLN A 66 8.33 4.47 -0.90
C GLN A 66 7.02 4.30 -1.68
N ALA A 67 6.60 5.32 -2.44
CA ALA A 67 5.48 5.21 -3.36
C ALA A 67 5.78 4.16 -4.45
N GLY A 68 6.99 4.15 -5.00
CA GLY A 68 7.46 3.12 -5.93
C GLY A 68 7.47 1.70 -5.31
N GLN A 69 7.79 1.57 -4.02
CA GLN A 69 7.65 0.30 -3.29
C GLN A 69 6.18 -0.10 -3.15
N GLY A 70 5.28 0.84 -2.85
CA GLY A 70 3.84 0.58 -2.83
C GLY A 70 3.31 0.09 -4.17
N ILE A 71 3.76 0.69 -5.29
CA ILE A 71 3.45 0.21 -6.64
C ILE A 71 3.93 -1.23 -6.83
N GLU A 72 5.17 -1.53 -6.46
CA GLU A 72 5.73 -2.88 -6.56
C GLU A 72 4.89 -3.91 -5.79
N GLU A 73 4.52 -3.60 -4.54
CA GLU A 73 3.70 -4.48 -3.71
C GLU A 73 2.28 -4.66 -4.26
N LEU A 74 1.66 -3.61 -4.80
CA LEU A 74 0.34 -3.71 -5.45
C LEU A 74 0.39 -4.63 -6.67
N ILE A 75 1.46 -4.55 -7.47
CA ILE A 75 1.65 -5.40 -8.63
C ILE A 75 1.85 -6.86 -8.20
N LYS A 76 2.69 -7.09 -7.17
CA LYS A 76 2.88 -8.43 -6.59
C LYS A 76 1.59 -9.01 -6.02
N ALA A 77 0.75 -8.16 -5.41
CA ALA A 77 -0.55 -8.55 -4.90
C ALA A 77 -1.56 -8.83 -6.02
N GLY A 78 -1.24 -8.52 -7.28
CA GLY A 78 -2.07 -8.81 -8.46
C GLY A 78 -3.03 -7.69 -8.84
N VAL A 79 -2.83 -6.47 -8.34
CA VAL A 79 -3.61 -5.29 -8.77
C VAL A 79 -3.18 -4.90 -10.18
N SER A 80 -4.15 -4.60 -11.05
CA SER A 80 -3.84 -4.21 -12.42
C SER A 80 -3.15 -2.83 -12.47
N LEU A 81 -2.26 -2.61 -13.44
CA LEU A 81 -1.62 -1.30 -13.61
C LEU A 81 -2.63 -0.16 -13.80
N THR A 82 -3.76 -0.48 -14.44
CA THR A 82 -4.85 0.48 -14.64
C THR A 82 -5.46 0.88 -13.30
N ASP A 83 -5.74 -0.08 -12.41
CA ASP A 83 -6.31 0.22 -11.10
C ASP A 83 -5.31 0.95 -10.19
N ILE A 84 -4.02 0.59 -10.26
CA ILE A 84 -2.94 1.29 -9.55
C ILE A 84 -2.91 2.77 -9.96
N ILE A 85 -2.94 3.04 -11.28
CA ILE A 85 -2.93 4.40 -11.84
C ILE A 85 -4.21 5.17 -11.50
N ASN A 86 -5.36 4.50 -11.47
CA ASN A 86 -6.67 5.12 -11.20
C ASN A 86 -6.97 5.31 -9.70
N GLY A 87 -5.94 5.37 -8.85
CA GLY A 87 -6.09 5.65 -7.42
C GLY A 87 -5.88 4.44 -6.49
N GLY A 88 -5.53 3.27 -7.03
CA GLY A 88 -5.16 2.10 -6.24
C GLY A 88 -3.92 2.35 -5.37
N LEU A 89 -2.91 3.07 -5.90
CA LEU A 89 -1.75 3.46 -5.12
C LEU A 89 -2.10 4.43 -3.99
N GLU A 90 -2.80 5.51 -4.31
CA GLU A 90 -3.20 6.53 -3.34
C GLU A 90 -3.99 5.91 -2.19
N GLY A 91 -5.00 5.09 -2.52
CA GLY A 91 -5.79 4.43 -1.50
C GLY A 91 -5.00 3.42 -0.67
N ALA A 92 -4.01 2.72 -1.25
CA ALA A 92 -3.14 1.82 -0.49
C ALA A 92 -2.19 2.59 0.46
N LEU A 93 -1.64 3.72 0.03
CA LEU A 93 -0.82 4.59 0.89
C LEU A 93 -1.64 5.19 2.04
N ASN A 94 -2.87 5.62 1.74
CA ASN A 94 -3.82 6.12 2.73
C ASN A 94 -4.21 5.03 3.72
N LEU A 95 -4.49 3.81 3.23
CA LEU A 95 -4.79 2.65 4.06
C LEU A 95 -3.60 2.28 4.96
N ALA A 96 -2.39 2.21 4.42
CA ALA A 96 -1.18 1.96 5.19
C ALA A 96 -0.98 3.00 6.31
N THR A 97 -1.30 4.26 6.02
CA THR A 97 -1.24 5.33 7.01
C THR A 97 -2.34 5.23 8.07
N ALA A 98 -3.58 4.99 7.65
CA ALA A 98 -4.74 5.00 8.55
C ALA A 98 -4.83 3.75 9.43
N GLY A 99 -4.45 2.58 8.89
CA GLY A 99 -4.44 1.32 9.61
C GLY A 99 -3.10 0.98 10.29
N GLU A 100 -2.13 1.90 10.24
CA GLU A 100 -0.75 1.66 10.71
C GLU A 100 -0.16 0.35 10.14
N LEU A 101 -0.45 0.08 8.87
CA LEU A 101 -0.07 -1.15 8.17
C LEU A 101 1.23 -0.96 7.40
N GLU A 102 1.92 -2.08 7.17
CA GLU A 102 3.00 -2.09 6.20
C GLU A 102 2.45 -1.96 4.77
N LEU A 103 3.24 -1.41 3.85
CA LEU A 103 2.81 -1.19 2.46
C LEU A 103 2.37 -2.49 1.77
N GLY A 104 3.04 -3.60 2.07
CA GLY A 104 2.65 -4.93 1.57
C GLY A 104 1.27 -5.37 2.08
N GLU A 105 0.97 -5.14 3.35
CA GLU A 105 -0.33 -5.48 3.92
C GLU A 105 -1.46 -4.62 3.33
N ALA A 106 -1.21 -3.33 3.13
CA ALA A 106 -2.16 -2.45 2.47
C ALA A 106 -2.38 -2.85 1.00
N ALA A 107 -1.32 -3.29 0.32
CA ALA A 107 -1.41 -3.81 -1.04
C ALA A 107 -2.21 -5.13 -1.14
N GLU A 108 -2.08 -6.03 -0.18
CA GLU A 108 -2.89 -7.25 -0.07
C GLU A 108 -4.38 -6.95 0.11
N ILE A 109 -4.70 -5.98 0.99
CA ILE A 109 -6.09 -5.52 1.19
C ILE A 109 -6.62 -4.87 -0.08
N ALA A 110 -5.84 -3.97 -0.68
CA ALA A 110 -6.19 -3.31 -1.93
C ALA A 110 -6.48 -4.33 -3.04
N SER A 111 -5.62 -5.36 -3.18
CA SER A 111 -5.86 -6.46 -4.11
C SER A 111 -7.13 -7.22 -3.78
N THR A 112 -7.36 -7.56 -2.51
CA THR A 112 -8.58 -8.27 -2.13
C THR A 112 -9.82 -7.47 -2.51
N ALA A 113 -9.87 -6.18 -2.19
CA ALA A 113 -11.00 -5.31 -2.52
C ALA A 113 -11.18 -5.13 -4.04
N LEU A 114 -10.10 -4.78 -4.75
CA LEU A 114 -10.13 -4.48 -6.17
C LEU A 114 -10.23 -5.72 -7.05
N ASN A 115 -9.82 -6.90 -6.57
CA ASN A 115 -9.82 -8.13 -7.37
C ASN A 115 -10.90 -9.12 -6.98
N ALA A 116 -11.03 -9.47 -5.71
CA ALA A 116 -12.03 -10.43 -5.28
C ALA A 116 -13.42 -9.78 -5.30
N PHE A 117 -13.53 -8.53 -4.88
CA PHE A 117 -14.80 -7.80 -4.78
C PHE A 117 -15.00 -6.76 -5.89
N LYS A 118 -14.56 -7.08 -7.12
CA LYS A 118 -14.73 -6.21 -8.30
C LYS A 118 -16.17 -5.72 -8.52
N ALA A 119 -17.14 -6.58 -8.20
CA ALA A 119 -18.56 -6.29 -8.34
C ALA A 119 -19.05 -5.15 -7.43
N ASP A 120 -18.33 -4.87 -6.35
CA ASP A 120 -18.69 -3.83 -5.39
C ASP A 120 -18.20 -2.44 -5.84
N HIS A 121 -17.38 -2.37 -6.89
CA HIS A 121 -16.80 -1.12 -7.41
C HIS A 121 -16.10 -0.27 -6.33
N LEU A 122 -15.47 -0.94 -5.37
CA LEU A 122 -14.83 -0.29 -4.23
C LEU A 122 -13.52 0.37 -4.65
N SER A 123 -13.29 1.58 -4.15
CA SER A 123 -11.94 2.10 -4.07
C SER A 123 -11.18 1.46 -2.89
N VAL A 124 -9.85 1.56 -2.91
CA VAL A 124 -9.05 1.10 -1.76
C VAL A 124 -9.35 1.94 -0.50
N ALA A 125 -9.74 3.20 -0.67
CA ALA A 125 -10.20 4.05 0.44
C ALA A 125 -11.52 3.54 1.05
N ASP A 126 -12.46 3.04 0.23
CA ASP A 126 -13.70 2.43 0.73
C ASP A 126 -13.41 1.16 1.51
N ALA A 127 -12.52 0.31 1.00
CA ALA A 127 -12.07 -0.89 1.70
C ALA A 127 -11.44 -0.53 3.06
N ALA A 128 -10.60 0.51 3.11
CA ALA A 128 -10.02 1.01 4.35
C ALA A 128 -11.09 1.49 5.34
N ASN A 129 -12.05 2.30 4.89
CA ASN A 129 -13.12 2.81 5.72
C ASN A 129 -14.00 1.68 6.27
N ILE A 130 -14.29 0.66 5.46
CA ILE A 130 -15.05 -0.52 5.88
C ILE A 130 -14.29 -1.31 6.94
N LEU A 131 -13.01 -1.61 6.72
CA LEU A 131 -12.22 -2.39 7.67
C LEU A 131 -11.99 -1.64 8.99
N SER A 132 -11.64 -0.35 8.92
CA SER A 132 -11.49 0.48 10.11
C SER A 132 -12.82 0.62 10.86
N GLY A 133 -13.93 0.78 10.16
CA GLY A 133 -15.27 0.79 10.77
C GLY A 133 -15.62 -0.53 11.46
N ALA A 134 -15.32 -1.66 10.81
CA ALA A 134 -15.55 -2.99 11.35
C ALA A 134 -14.66 -3.29 12.57
N ALA A 135 -13.38 -2.92 12.51
CA ALA A 135 -12.44 -3.03 13.62
C ALA A 135 -12.88 -2.19 14.82
N ASN A 136 -13.25 -0.92 14.61
CA ASN A 136 -13.72 -0.04 15.68
C ASN A 136 -15.02 -0.54 16.35
N ALA A 137 -15.83 -1.33 15.64
CA ALA A 137 -17.09 -1.88 16.14
C ALA A 137 -16.94 -3.27 16.79
N SER A 138 -15.73 -3.82 16.89
CA SER A 138 -15.51 -5.18 17.38
C SER A 138 -14.20 -5.34 18.17
N ALA A 139 -13.95 -6.52 18.72
CA ALA A 139 -12.73 -6.87 19.44
C ALA A 139 -11.59 -7.34 18.51
N THR A 140 -11.36 -6.64 17.39
CA THR A 140 -10.35 -7.01 16.37
C THR A 140 -9.67 -5.77 15.80
N ASP A 141 -8.65 -5.97 14.96
CA ASP A 141 -7.98 -4.89 14.24
C ASP A 141 -7.97 -5.12 12.72
N VAL A 142 -7.54 -4.10 11.96
CA VAL A 142 -7.51 -4.15 10.48
C VAL A 142 -6.61 -5.26 9.95
N ARG A 143 -5.51 -5.61 10.65
CA ARG A 143 -4.62 -6.72 10.26
C ARG A 143 -5.29 -8.06 10.48
N GLU A 144 -6.00 -8.23 11.58
CA GLU A 144 -6.78 -9.45 11.84
C GLU A 144 -7.89 -9.65 10.82
N LEU A 145 -8.62 -8.59 10.46
CA LEU A 145 -9.61 -8.63 9.39
C LEU A 145 -8.99 -8.96 8.04
N LYS A 146 -7.80 -8.45 7.74
CA LYS A 146 -7.03 -8.84 6.54
C LYS A 146 -6.77 -10.35 6.51
N TYR A 147 -6.35 -10.96 7.61
CA TYR A 147 -6.13 -12.42 7.64
C TYR A 147 -7.43 -13.21 7.43
N GLY A 148 -8.53 -12.75 8.02
CA GLY A 148 -9.84 -13.35 7.75
C GLY A 148 -10.26 -13.21 6.28
N LEU A 149 -10.03 -12.05 5.69
CA LEU A 149 -10.29 -11.78 4.28
C LEU A 149 -9.40 -12.61 3.36
N SER A 150 -8.11 -12.76 3.62
CA SER A 150 -7.24 -13.58 2.77
C SER A 150 -7.67 -15.05 2.76
N ALA A 151 -8.24 -15.56 3.86
CA ALA A 151 -8.76 -16.92 3.95
C ALA A 151 -10.15 -17.11 3.32
N SER A 152 -11.00 -16.08 3.30
CA SER A 152 -12.44 -16.23 2.97
C SER A 152 -12.95 -15.39 1.80
N SER A 153 -12.22 -14.37 1.36
CA SER A 153 -12.66 -13.39 0.36
C SER A 153 -13.08 -14.01 -0.97
N ALA A 154 -12.28 -14.95 -1.51
CA ALA A 154 -12.59 -15.60 -2.79
C ALA A 154 -13.92 -16.39 -2.74
N VAL A 155 -14.20 -17.05 -1.61
CA VAL A 155 -15.44 -17.82 -1.42
C VAL A 155 -16.62 -16.88 -1.19
N ALA A 156 -16.45 -15.86 -0.35
CA ALA A 156 -17.48 -14.87 -0.06
C ALA A 156 -17.90 -14.10 -1.32
N ALA A 157 -16.93 -13.61 -2.10
CA ALA A 157 -17.19 -12.95 -3.37
C ALA A 157 -17.84 -13.89 -4.40
N GLY A 158 -17.39 -15.15 -4.47
CA GLY A 158 -18.01 -16.16 -5.33
C GLY A 158 -19.46 -16.50 -4.94
N ALA A 159 -19.81 -16.35 -3.66
CA ALA A 159 -21.17 -16.48 -3.15
C ALA A 159 -22.02 -15.20 -3.33
N GLY A 160 -21.46 -14.13 -3.89
CA GLY A 160 -22.14 -12.85 -4.11
C GLY A 160 -22.24 -11.97 -2.87
N MET A 161 -21.44 -12.23 -1.82
CA MET A 161 -21.34 -11.33 -0.68
C MET A 161 -20.52 -10.10 -1.01
N THR A 162 -20.87 -8.96 -0.43
CA THR A 162 -20.07 -7.74 -0.55
C THR A 162 -18.86 -7.79 0.39
N PHE A 163 -17.84 -6.99 0.10
CA PHE A 163 -16.67 -6.77 0.93
C PHE A 163 -17.09 -6.29 2.32
N LYS A 164 -18.08 -5.40 2.39
CA LYS A 164 -18.63 -4.88 3.65
C LYS A 164 -19.29 -5.97 4.48
N ASP A 165 -20.12 -6.81 3.86
CA ASP A 165 -20.79 -7.90 4.58
C ASP A 165 -19.76 -8.92 5.07
N THR A 166 -18.76 -9.21 4.25
CA THR A 166 -17.66 -10.11 4.62
C THR A 166 -16.85 -9.55 5.79
N ALA A 167 -16.40 -8.29 5.71
CA ALA A 167 -15.65 -7.64 6.78
C ALA A 167 -16.47 -7.52 8.08
N THR A 168 -17.77 -7.20 7.98
CA THR A 168 -18.67 -7.12 9.14
C THR A 168 -18.88 -8.50 9.77
N THR A 169 -19.02 -9.55 8.96
CA THR A 169 -19.17 -10.92 9.46
C THR A 169 -17.91 -11.38 10.20
N LEU A 170 -16.74 -11.10 9.64
CA LEU A 170 -15.45 -11.39 10.30
C LEU A 170 -15.30 -10.62 11.62
N ALA A 171 -15.70 -9.34 11.65
CA ALA A 171 -15.70 -8.54 12.87
C ALA A 171 -16.65 -9.11 13.95
N VAL A 172 -17.85 -9.56 13.56
CA VAL A 172 -18.78 -10.23 14.48
C VAL A 172 -18.19 -11.55 14.98
N PHE A 173 -17.50 -12.32 14.15
CA PHE A 173 -16.82 -13.54 14.58
C PHE A 173 -15.71 -13.25 15.58
N ALA A 174 -14.89 -12.23 15.33
CA ALA A 174 -13.86 -11.82 16.28
C ALA A 174 -14.46 -11.32 17.61
N GLN A 175 -15.57 -10.58 17.56
CA GLN A 175 -16.31 -10.15 18.76
C GLN A 175 -16.84 -11.34 19.59
N ASN A 176 -17.13 -12.47 18.93
CA ASN A 176 -17.55 -13.72 19.56
C ASN A 176 -16.37 -14.66 19.90
N GLY A 177 -15.13 -14.19 19.81
CA GLY A 177 -13.92 -14.92 20.21
C GLY A 177 -13.23 -15.73 19.12
N LEU A 178 -13.66 -15.63 17.86
CA LEU A 178 -12.99 -16.24 16.70
C LEU A 178 -12.07 -15.24 16.01
N THR A 179 -10.82 -15.19 16.48
CA THR A 179 -9.80 -14.29 15.94
C THR A 179 -8.95 -14.97 14.87
N TYR A 180 -8.69 -14.27 13.76
CA TYR A 180 -7.96 -14.78 12.59
C TYR A 180 -6.45 -14.49 12.63
N SER A 181 -5.90 -14.16 13.80
CA SER A 181 -4.47 -13.88 13.96
C SER A 181 -3.62 -15.14 13.74
N PRO A 182 -2.47 -15.06 13.05
CA PRO A 182 -1.52 -16.17 12.94
C PRO A 182 -1.04 -16.71 14.29
N VAL A 183 -1.17 -15.91 15.37
CA VAL A 183 -0.90 -16.36 16.74
C VAL A 183 -2.00 -17.29 17.26
N ALA A 184 -3.28 -17.03 16.95
CA ALA A 184 -4.41 -17.85 17.39
C ALA A 184 -4.40 -19.26 16.75
N THR A 185 -4.01 -19.36 15.47
CA THR A 185 -3.92 -20.64 14.76
C THR A 185 -2.86 -21.58 15.35
N ARG A 186 -1.85 -21.05 16.05
CA ARG A 186 -0.76 -21.85 16.65
C ARG A 186 -1.10 -22.45 18.02
N PHE A 187 -2.17 -22.02 18.67
CA PHE A 187 -2.62 -22.60 19.95
C PHE A 187 -3.70 -23.68 19.78
N ALA A 188 -4.17 -23.93 18.55
CA ALA A 188 -5.19 -24.94 18.24
C ALA A 188 -4.61 -26.31 17.77
N THR A 189 -3.29 -26.48 17.83
CA THR A 189 -2.57 -27.75 17.61
C THR A 189 -1.86 -28.19 18.87
#